data_AF-A0A098B9W7-F1
#
_entry.id   AF-A0A098B9W7-F1
#
_cell.length_a   1.000
_cell.length_b   1.000
_cell.length_c   1.000
_cell.angle_alpha   90.00
_cell.angle_beta   90.00
_cell.angle_gamma   90.00
#
_symmetry.space_group_name_H-M   'P 1'
#
loop_
_entity.id
_entity.type
_entity.pdbx_description
1 polymer ?
#
loop_
_entity_poly.entity_id
_entity_poly.type
_entity_poly.pdbx_seq_one_letter_code
_entity_poly.pdbx_strand_id
1 'polypeptide(L)'
;MEYRIIKSPSQGTVDLLFRRKGSAPSVPLENYDAVGLVQGRMIDMVVAADIAEKAAGVFVEDIKGHCPQNLIMIAIFGDTASVEAAIKDIQCKMREIKVGENP
;
A
#
# COMPACT_ATOMS: atom_id res chain seq x y z
N MET A 1 -8.26 -3.84 -8.50
CA MET A 1 -7.67 -3.33 -7.25
C MET A 1 -8.31 -1.99 -7.00
N GLU A 2 -8.65 -1.73 -5.75
CA GLU A 2 -9.14 -0.43 -5.29
C GLU A 2 -8.00 0.28 -4.58
N TYR A 3 -7.96 1.61 -4.65
CA TYR A 3 -6.99 2.40 -3.89
C TYR A 3 -7.60 3.73 -3.41
N ARG A 4 -7.04 4.28 -2.34
CA ARG A 4 -7.32 5.62 -1.81
C ARG A 4 -6.02 6.27 -1.33
N ILE A 5 -5.92 7.59 -1.45
CA ILE A 5 -4.81 8.36 -0.87
C ILE A 5 -5.38 9.26 0.21
N ILE A 6 -4.79 9.18 1.40
CA ILE A 6 -5.10 10.05 2.53
C ILE A 6 -3.91 11.00 2.68
N LYS A 7 -4.12 12.29 2.38
CA LYS A 7 -3.14 13.35 2.64
C LYS A 7 -3.29 13.85 4.07
N SER A 8 -2.18 14.08 4.75
CA SER A 8 -2.11 14.51 6.15
C SER A 8 -3.06 13.71 7.04
N PRO A 9 -2.89 12.37 7.12
CA PRO A 9 -3.80 11.51 7.89
C PRO A 9 -3.84 11.95 9.36
N SER A 10 -5.03 11.93 9.96
CA SER A 10 -5.17 12.20 11.38
C SER A 10 -4.44 11.15 12.23
N GLN A 11 -3.97 11.52 13.41
CA GLN A 11 -3.30 10.58 14.32
C GLN A 11 -4.16 9.34 14.61
N GLY A 12 -5.49 9.49 14.79
CA GLY A 12 -6.39 8.36 15.01
C GLY A 12 -6.46 7.41 13.81
N THR A 13 -6.36 7.92 12.58
CA THR A 13 -6.28 7.11 11.35
C THR A 13 -4.98 6.33 11.29
N VAL A 14 -3.87 6.99 11.62
CA VAL A 14 -2.55 6.38 11.72
C VAL A 14 -2.57 5.24 12.73
N ASP A 15 -2.99 5.52 13.97
CA ASP A 15 -3.01 4.52 15.04
C ASP A 15 -3.88 3.31 14.67
N LEU A 16 -4.95 3.55 13.91
CA LEU A 16 -5.82 2.50 13.38
C LEU A 16 -5.09 1.54 12.44
N LEU A 17 -4.24 2.07 11.56
CA LEU A 17 -3.41 1.29 10.64
C LEU A 17 -2.30 0.57 11.40
N PHE A 18 -1.61 1.27 12.30
CA PHE A 18 -0.52 0.70 13.09
C PHE A 18 -0.96 -0.46 13.99
N ARG A 19 -2.18 -0.42 14.55
CA ARG A 19 -2.76 -1.56 15.29
C ARG A 19 -3.01 -2.80 14.43
N ARG A 20 -3.05 -2.64 13.10
CA ARG A 20 -3.34 -3.69 12.13
C ARG A 20 -2.14 -4.08 11.28
N LYS A 21 -1.01 -3.38 11.41
CA LYS A 21 0.14 -3.63 10.55
C LYS A 21 0.70 -5.03 10.77
N GLY A 22 1.21 -5.62 9.69
CA GLY A 22 1.74 -6.98 9.69
C GLY A 22 3.08 -7.10 10.42
N SER A 23 3.89 -6.04 10.39
CA SER A 23 5.25 -6.00 10.95
C SER A 23 5.26 -5.90 12.49
N ALA A 24 6.36 -6.36 13.10
CA ALA A 24 6.57 -6.30 14.54
C ALA A 24 6.57 -4.83 15.05
N PRO A 25 6.24 -4.57 16.33
CA PRO A 25 6.08 -3.21 16.89
C PRO A 25 7.31 -2.26 16.84
N SER A 26 8.41 -2.64 16.18
CA SER A 26 9.73 -2.02 16.35
C SER A 26 10.19 -1.11 15.22
N VAL A 27 9.35 -0.80 14.22
CA VAL A 27 9.70 0.19 13.17
C VAL A 27 8.86 1.45 13.41
N PRO A 28 9.40 2.45 14.13
CA PRO A 28 8.77 3.77 14.14
C PRO A 28 8.80 4.32 12.71
N LEU A 29 7.62 4.54 12.12
CA LEU A 29 7.53 5.30 10.87
C LEU A 29 7.58 6.77 11.27
N GLU A 30 8.75 7.34 11.16
CA GLU A 30 8.93 8.78 11.29
C GLU A 30 8.88 9.39 9.88
N ASN A 31 8.21 10.54 9.76
CA ASN A 31 8.20 11.40 8.58
C ASN A 31 7.41 10.87 7.36
N TYR A 32 6.08 10.72 7.49
CA TYR A 32 5.18 10.62 6.35
C TYR A 32 4.11 11.71 6.40
N ASP A 33 3.72 12.20 5.22
CA ASP A 33 2.66 13.20 5.04
C ASP A 33 1.43 12.61 4.34
N ALA A 34 1.51 11.40 3.81
CA ALA A 34 0.43 10.72 3.13
C ALA A 34 0.46 9.20 3.33
N VAL A 35 -0.70 8.57 3.14
CA VAL A 35 -0.86 7.12 3.12
C VAL A 35 -1.67 6.71 1.90
N GLY A 36 -1.10 5.85 1.07
CA GLY A 36 -1.79 5.14 -0.01
C GLY A 36 -2.33 3.81 0.50
N LEU A 37 -3.65 3.62 0.46
CA LEU A 37 -4.28 2.34 0.76
C LEU A 37 -4.58 1.62 -0.56
N VAL A 38 -4.16 0.37 -0.68
CA VAL A 38 -4.44 -0.46 -1.87
C VAL A 38 -5.03 -1.79 -1.40
N GLN A 39 -6.16 -2.17 -1.99
CA GLN A 39 -6.86 -3.42 -1.67
C GLN A 39 -7.10 -4.24 -2.93
N GLY A 40 -6.92 -5.55 -2.81
CA GLY A 40 -7.09 -6.48 -3.91
C GLY A 40 -6.82 -7.93 -3.52
N ARG A 41 -6.66 -8.80 -4.53
CA ARG A 41 -6.33 -10.21 -4.30
C ARG A 41 -4.94 -10.33 -3.70
N MET A 42 -4.70 -11.35 -2.87
CA MET A 42 -3.39 -11.59 -2.24
C MET A 42 -2.23 -11.52 -3.24
N ILE A 43 -2.34 -12.24 -4.37
CA ILE A 43 -1.30 -12.22 -5.42
C ILE A 43 -1.05 -10.83 -6.00
N ASP A 44 -2.13 -10.08 -6.28
CA ASP A 44 -2.04 -8.71 -6.81
C ASP A 44 -1.37 -7.78 -5.77
N MET A 45 -1.65 -7.98 -4.49
CA MET A 45 -1.11 -7.11 -3.43
C MET A 45 0.36 -7.38 -3.13
N VAL A 46 0.81 -8.63 -3.22
CA VAL A 46 2.25 -8.95 -3.11
C VAL A 46 3.04 -8.29 -4.24
N VAL A 47 2.53 -8.34 -5.47
CA VAL A 47 3.16 -7.67 -6.62
C VAL A 47 3.07 -6.15 -6.48
N ALA A 48 1.95 -5.60 -5.98
CA ALA A 48 1.81 -4.16 -5.74
C ALA A 48 2.80 -3.66 -4.69
N ALA A 49 3.01 -4.44 -3.61
CA ALA A 49 3.95 -4.11 -2.56
C ALA A 49 5.39 -4.05 -3.11
N ASP A 50 5.81 -5.04 -3.90
CA ASP A 50 7.13 -5.04 -4.55
C ASP A 50 7.32 -3.84 -5.50
N ILE A 51 6.28 -3.45 -6.24
CA ILE A 51 6.33 -2.25 -7.09
C ILE A 51 6.50 -0.98 -6.26
N ALA A 52 5.77 -0.86 -5.15
CA ALA A 52 5.82 0.31 -4.28
C ALA A 52 7.13 0.40 -3.48
N GLU A 53 7.62 -0.69 -2.90
CA GLU A 53 8.90 -0.74 -2.16
C GLU A 53 10.10 -0.32 -3.01
N LYS A 54 10.03 -0.50 -4.33
CA LYS A 54 11.07 -0.02 -5.27
C LYS A 54 11.01 1.48 -5.54
N ALA A 55 9.92 2.16 -5.18
CA ALA A 55 9.82 3.61 -5.29
C ALA A 55 10.58 4.26 -4.13
N ALA A 56 11.38 5.29 -4.45
CA ALA A 56 12.10 6.03 -3.41
C ALA A 56 11.12 6.80 -2.50
N GLY A 57 11.41 6.83 -1.20
CA GLY A 57 10.68 7.67 -0.25
C GLY A 57 9.32 7.11 0.23
N VAL A 58 9.05 5.83 -0.02
CA VAL A 58 7.88 5.15 0.55
C VAL A 58 8.28 3.91 1.34
N PHE A 59 7.39 3.48 2.22
CA PHE A 59 7.48 2.22 2.96
C PHE A 59 6.11 1.52 2.97
N VAL A 60 6.09 0.20 2.81
CA VAL A 60 4.86 -0.58 2.63
C VAL A 60 4.59 -1.50 3.81
N GLU A 61 3.37 -1.44 4.35
CA GLU A 61 2.88 -2.32 5.40
C GLU A 61 1.69 -3.15 4.93
N ASP A 62 1.70 -4.43 5.27
CA ASP A 62 0.49 -5.26 5.21
C ASP A 62 -0.49 -4.81 6.30
N ILE A 63 -1.76 -4.62 5.96
CA ILE A 63 -2.81 -4.22 6.89
C ILE A 63 -3.75 -5.40 7.10
N LYS A 64 -3.55 -6.08 8.23
CA LYS A 64 -4.33 -7.24 8.64
C LYS A 64 -5.76 -6.82 9.00
N GLY A 65 -6.73 -7.39 8.29
CA GLY A 65 -8.16 -7.27 8.57
C GLY A 65 -8.81 -8.64 8.72
N HIS A 66 -10.08 -8.65 9.14
CA HIS A 66 -10.94 -9.85 9.09
C HIS A 66 -11.50 -10.10 7.66
N CYS A 67 -10.76 -9.72 6.62
CA CYS A 67 -11.21 -9.84 5.24
C CYS A 67 -11.30 -11.32 4.85
N PRO A 68 -12.19 -11.71 3.92
CA PRO A 68 -12.21 -13.07 3.38
C PRO A 68 -10.82 -13.46 2.85
N GLN A 69 -10.47 -14.74 2.98
CA GLN A 69 -9.12 -15.32 2.82
C GLN A 69 -8.29 -14.85 1.60
N ASN A 70 -8.93 -14.29 0.58
CA ASN A 70 -8.29 -13.90 -0.68
C ASN A 70 -8.12 -12.40 -0.90
N LEU A 71 -8.72 -11.52 -0.07
CA LEU A 71 -8.58 -10.06 -0.19
C LEU A 71 -7.70 -9.53 0.92
N ILE A 72 -6.62 -8.82 0.57
CA ILE A 72 -5.74 -8.15 1.54
C ILE A 72 -5.58 -6.67 1.18
N MET A 73 -5.11 -5.88 2.13
CA MET A 73 -4.85 -4.46 1.98
C MET A 73 -3.40 -4.17 2.35
N ILE A 74 -2.73 -3.34 1.56
CA ILE A 74 -1.44 -2.75 1.90
C ILE A 74 -1.61 -1.24 2.14
N ALA A 75 -0.79 -0.69 3.02
CA ALA A 75 -0.64 0.73 3.26
C ALA A 75 0.76 1.18 2.86
N ILE A 76 0.84 2.24 2.06
CA ILE A 76 2.08 2.82 1.53
C ILE A 76 2.24 4.18 2.20
N PHE A 77 3.21 4.30 3.10
CA PHE A 77 3.52 5.52 3.84
C PHE A 77 4.64 6.29 3.15
N GLY A 78 4.55 7.62 3.10
CA GLY A 78 5.61 8.47 2.56
C GLY A 78 5.17 9.94 2.49
N ASP A 79 5.97 10.79 1.83
CA ASP A 79 5.49 12.11 1.44
C ASP A 79 4.39 12.01 0.37
N THR A 80 3.61 13.09 0.20
CA THR A 80 2.46 13.07 -0.74
C THR A 80 2.86 12.73 -2.17
N ALA A 81 3.98 13.26 -2.66
CA ALA A 81 4.42 13.07 -4.04
C ALA A 81 4.91 11.63 -4.27
N SER A 82 5.68 11.11 -3.32
CA SER A 82 6.21 9.75 -3.33
C SER A 82 5.08 8.71 -3.28
N VAL A 83 4.05 8.92 -2.45
CA VAL A 83 2.86 8.06 -2.41
C VAL A 83 2.05 8.12 -3.71
N GLU A 84 1.81 9.31 -4.27
CA GLU A 84 1.11 9.46 -5.56
C GLU A 84 1.86 8.78 -6.70
N ALA A 85 3.19 8.93 -6.74
CA ALA A 85 4.05 8.28 -7.72
C ALA A 85 4.01 6.75 -7.59
N ALA A 86 4.15 6.21 -6.38
CA ALA A 86 4.09 4.76 -6.12
C ALA A 86 2.74 4.17 -6.55
N ILE A 87 1.63 4.83 -6.23
CA ILE A 87 0.29 4.40 -6.64
C ILE A 87 0.14 4.41 -8.17
N LYS A 88 0.65 5.45 -8.84
CA LYS A 88 0.63 5.53 -10.31
C LYS A 88 1.45 4.41 -10.96
N ASP A 89 2.62 4.10 -10.40
CA ASP A 89 3.48 3.01 -10.87
C ASP A 89 2.81 1.64 -10.73
N ILE A 90 2.15 1.39 -9.58
CA ILE A 90 1.33 0.19 -9.39
C ILE A 90 0.28 0.10 -10.50
N GLN A 91 -0.44 1.19 -10.79
CA GLN A 91 -1.49 1.18 -11.82
C GLN A 91 -0.97 0.91 -13.23
N CYS A 92 0.20 1.46 -13.60
CA CYS A 92 0.79 1.26 -14.91
C CYS A 92 1.25 -0.20 -15.07
N LYS A 93 2.10 -0.68 -14.17
CA LYS A 93 2.69 -2.03 -14.25
C LYS A 93 1.64 -3.14 -14.11
N MET A 94 0.63 -2.95 -13.26
CA MET A 94 -0.45 -3.93 -13.09
C MET A 94 -1.39 -4.02 -14.29
N ARG A 95 -1.52 -2.96 -15.08
CA ARG A 95 -2.24 -3.02 -16.36
C ARG A 95 -1.44 -3.84 -17.37
N GLU A 96 -0.13 -3.64 -17.46
CA GLU A 96 0.75 -4.40 -18.36
C GLU A 96 0.74 -5.90 -18.04
N ILE A 97 0.81 -6.28 -16.77
CA ILE A 97 0.79 -7.69 -16.34
C ILE A 97 -0.50 -8.39 -16.77
N LYS A 98 -1.66 -7.72 -16.67
CA LYS A 98 -2.95 -8.28 -17.09
C LYS A 98 -3.09 -8.44 -18.61
N VAL A 99 -2.36 -7.66 -19.40
CA VAL A 99 -2.35 -7.83 -20.86
C VAL A 99 -1.55 -9.07 -21.26
N GLY A 100 -0.58 -9.49 -20.46
CA GLY A 100 0.18 -10.74 -20.64
C GLY A 100 -0.55 -12.03 -20.25
N GLU A 101 -1.73 -11.94 -19.60
CA GLU A 101 -2.56 -13.08 -19.21
C GLU A 101 -3.63 -13.46 -20.25
N ASN A 102 -3.69 -12.76 -21.40
CA ASN A 102 -4.54 -13.15 -22.53
C ASN A 102 -3.69 -13.90 -23.58
N PRO A 103 -3.81 -15.24 -23.69
CA PRO A 103 -3.32 -15.97 -24.86
C PRO A 103 -4.12 -15.62 -26.14
#